data_AF-A0A1Y5Q3Y1-F1
#
_entry.id   AF-A0A1Y5Q3Y1-F1
#
_cell.length_a   1.000
_cell.length_b   1.000
_cell.length_c   1.000
_cell.angle_alpha   90.00
_cell.angle_beta   90.00
_cell.angle_gamma   90.00
#
_symmetry.space_group_name_H-M   'P 1'
#
loop_
_entity.id
_entity.type
_entity.pdbx_description
1 polymer ?
#
loop_
_entity_poly.entity_id
_entity_poly.type
_entity_poly.pdbx_seq_one_letter_code
_entity_poly.pdbx_strand_id
1 'polypeptide(L)'
;MSRMSTFATTLSSPRLRLASRLAAAVFGGYAFTWGFIAAAMALLFKAGMEFHDAEFLASAVGLLLFLVLFLNVVASRRRLALVWLALVGGGAALAVVGSLVQASVA
;
A
#
# COMPACT_ATOMS: atom_id res chain seq x y z
N MET A 1 1.71 49.11 16.17
CA MET A 1 0.81 47.93 16.23
C MET A 1 1.60 46.70 15.77
N SER A 2 2.15 45.91 16.70
CA SER A 2 3.01 44.76 16.36
C SER A 2 2.19 43.47 16.36
N ARG A 3 2.08 42.79 15.21
CA ARG A 3 1.38 41.50 15.11
C ARG A 3 2.30 40.41 15.64
N MET A 4 2.03 39.98 16.87
CA MET A 4 2.67 38.82 17.47
C MET A 4 2.13 37.57 16.77
N SER A 5 2.85 37.10 15.75
CA SER A 5 2.54 35.86 15.04
C SER A 5 2.95 34.69 15.93
N THR A 6 2.02 34.21 16.76
CA THR A 6 2.18 32.99 17.55
C THR A 6 2.32 31.82 16.58
N PHE A 7 3.56 31.36 16.36
CA PHE A 7 3.81 30.07 15.74
C PHE A 7 3.30 29.01 16.72
N ALA A 8 2.05 28.56 16.51
CA ALA A 8 1.51 27.40 17.18
C ALA A 8 2.30 26.18 16.72
N THR A 9 3.37 25.85 17.44
CA THR A 9 4.12 24.61 17.25
C THR A 9 3.17 23.47 17.64
N THR A 10 2.57 22.80 16.66
CA THR A 10 1.84 21.56 16.90
C THR A 10 2.84 20.52 17.39
N LEU A 11 2.95 20.38 18.71
CA LEU A 11 3.70 19.30 19.37
C LEU A 11 2.92 18.00 19.13
N SER A 12 3.07 17.44 17.93
CA SER A 12 2.52 16.14 17.60
C SER A 12 3.23 15.10 18.48
N SER A 13 2.49 14.42 19.35
CA SER A 13 3.05 13.44 20.28
C SER A 13 3.87 12.38 19.51
N PRO A 14 5.14 12.12 19.89
CA PRO A 14 5.99 11.13 19.22
C PRO A 14 5.33 9.74 19.13
N ARG A 15 4.54 9.37 20.14
CA ARG A 15 3.77 8.12 20.18
C ARG A 15 2.67 8.11 19.13
N LEU A 16 1.94 9.22 18.96
CA LEU A 16 0.88 9.34 17.96
C LEU A 16 1.45 9.30 16.53
N ARG A 17 2.64 9.88 16.34
CA ARG A 17 3.36 9.79 15.06
C ARG A 17 3.84 8.37 14.75
N LEU A 18 4.25 7.61 15.76
CA LEU A 18 4.61 6.20 15.58
C LEU A 18 3.37 5.33 15.32
N ALA A 19 2.31 5.51 16.10
CA ALA A 19 1.06 4.76 15.93
C ALA A 19 0.44 4.99 14.54
N SER A 20 0.42 6.23 14.06
CA SER A 20 -0.10 6.54 12.72
C SER A 20 0.76 5.96 11.59
N ARG A 21 2.08 5.79 11.82
CA ARG A 21 2.96 5.06 10.90
C ARG A 21 2.75 3.56 10.89
N LEU A 22 2.57 2.96 12.07
CA LEU A 22 2.24 1.54 12.17
C LEU A 22 0.90 1.27 11.50
N ALA A 23 -0.10 2.13 11.71
CA ALA A 23 -1.37 2.05 11.02
C ALA A 23 -1.20 2.15 9.50
N ALA A 24 -0.38 3.08 8.99
CA ALA A 24 -0.09 3.18 7.56
C ALA A 24 0.64 1.94 7.02
N ALA A 25 1.60 1.40 7.77
CA ALA A 25 2.37 0.22 7.39
C ALA A 25 1.47 -1.03 7.31
N VAL A 26 0.57 -1.21 8.29
CA VAL A 26 -0.36 -2.34 8.32
C VAL A 26 -1.48 -2.16 7.30
N PHE A 27 -2.32 -1.13 7.45
CA PHE A 27 -3.53 -0.98 6.64
C PHE A 27 -3.21 -0.54 5.21
N GLY A 28 -2.31 0.43 5.04
CA GLY A 28 -1.87 0.85 3.72
C GLY A 28 -1.09 -0.26 3.01
N GLY A 29 -0.15 -0.89 3.71
CA GLY A 29 0.59 -2.04 3.18
C GLY A 29 -0.35 -3.16 2.74
N TYR A 30 -1.34 -3.51 3.57
CA TYR A 30 -2.32 -4.54 3.26
C TYR A 30 -3.15 -4.19 2.03
N ALA A 31 -3.68 -2.97 1.96
CA ALA A 31 -4.45 -2.51 0.80
C ALA A 31 -3.64 -2.54 -0.50
N PHE A 32 -2.37 -2.13 -0.46
CA PHE A 32 -1.47 -2.20 -1.62
C PHE A 32 -1.24 -3.64 -2.04
N THR A 33 -0.91 -4.51 -1.08
CA THR A 33 -0.59 -5.91 -1.33
C THR A 33 -1.77 -6.67 -1.90
N TRP A 34 -2.97 -6.39 -1.41
CA TRP A 34 -4.20 -6.98 -1.92
C TRP A 34 -4.43 -6.61 -3.40
N GLY A 35 -4.27 -5.33 -3.75
CA GLY A 35 -4.36 -4.87 -5.14
C GLY A 35 -3.28 -5.50 -6.03
N PHE A 36 -2.06 -5.63 -5.51
CA PHE A 36 -0.97 -6.32 -6.20
C PHE A 36 -1.30 -7.79 -6.48
N ILE A 37 -1.77 -8.54 -5.48
CA ILE A 37 -2.13 -9.96 -5.63
C ILE A 37 -3.22 -10.12 -6.69
N ALA A 38 -4.27 -9.29 -6.64
CA ALA A 38 -5.35 -9.30 -7.61
C ALA A 38 -4.84 -9.07 -9.04
N ALA A 39 -3.99 -8.05 -9.23
CA ALA A 39 -3.39 -7.74 -10.54
C ALA A 39 -2.45 -8.85 -11.03
N ALA A 40 -1.57 -9.34 -10.15
CA ALA A 40 -0.58 -10.36 -10.48
C ALA A 40 -1.26 -11.67 -10.86
N MET A 41 -2.23 -12.14 -10.07
CA MET A 41 -2.99 -13.36 -10.35
C MET A 41 -3.74 -13.23 -11.68
N ALA A 42 -4.43 -12.11 -11.93
CA ALA A 42 -5.14 -11.89 -13.19
C ALA A 42 -4.20 -11.89 -14.41
N LEU A 43 -3.02 -11.26 -14.29
CA LEU A 43 -2.01 -11.24 -15.34
C LEU A 43 -1.38 -12.61 -15.59
N LEU A 44 -1.05 -13.34 -14.54
CA LEU A 44 -0.48 -14.70 -14.62
C LEU A 44 -1.48 -15.67 -15.26
N PHE A 45 -2.74 -15.61 -14.85
CA PHE A 45 -3.81 -16.40 -15.46
C PHE A 45 -3.98 -16.06 -16.94
N LYS A 46 -4.01 -14.77 -17.29
CA LYS A 46 -4.05 -14.33 -18.69
C LYS A 46 -2.83 -14.79 -19.50
N ALA A 47 -1.68 -14.95 -18.86
CA ALA A 47 -0.46 -15.48 -19.48
C ALA A 47 -0.49 -17.02 -19.65
N GLY A 48 -1.57 -17.70 -19.26
CA GLY A 48 -1.76 -19.13 -19.43
C GLY A 48 -1.37 -19.99 -18.22
N MET A 49 -1.04 -19.37 -17.08
CA MET A 49 -0.82 -20.11 -15.83
C MET A 49 -2.13 -20.64 -15.27
N GLU A 50 -2.10 -21.82 -14.64
CA GLU A 50 -3.25 -22.34 -13.91
C GLU A 50 -3.65 -21.36 -12.79
N PHE A 51 -4.96 -21.19 -12.57
CA PHE A 51 -5.47 -20.28 -11.56
C PHE A 51 -4.91 -20.56 -10.16
N HIS A 52 -4.82 -21.83 -9.76
CA HIS A 52 -4.34 -22.21 -8.44
C HIS A 52 -2.85 -21.86 -8.25
N ASP A 53 -2.02 -22.13 -9.25
CA ASP A 53 -0.61 -21.77 -9.25
C ASP A 53 -0.41 -20.24 -9.25
N ALA A 54 -1.23 -19.52 -10.02
CA ALA A 54 -1.20 -18.06 -10.09
C ALA A 54 -1.59 -17.44 -8.74
N GLU A 55 -2.64 -17.94 -8.10
CA GLU A 55 -3.09 -17.49 -6.78
C GLU A 55 -2.02 -17.75 -5.71
N PHE A 56 -1.44 -18.94 -5.70
CA PHE A 56 -0.40 -19.32 -4.74
C PHE A 56 0.86 -18.46 -4.91
N LEU A 57 1.36 -18.34 -6.14
CA LEU A 57 2.57 -17.56 -6.43
C LEU A 57 2.34 -16.07 -6.13
N ALA A 58 1.21 -15.50 -6.56
CA ALA A 58 0.87 -14.11 -6.28
C ALA A 58 0.78 -13.85 -4.77
N SER A 59 0.17 -14.76 -4.00
CA SER A 59 0.06 -14.66 -2.55
C SER A 59 1.41 -14.78 -1.85
N ALA A 60 2.27 -15.70 -2.27
CA ALA A 60 3.61 -15.87 -1.73
C ALA A 60 4.47 -14.61 -1.94
N VAL A 61 4.48 -14.08 -3.16
CA VAL A 61 5.17 -12.82 -3.48
C VAL A 61 4.52 -11.63 -2.77
N GLY A 62 3.19 -11.61 -2.67
CA GLY A 62 2.43 -10.61 -1.94
C GLY A 62 2.84 -10.52 -0.48
N LEU A 63 2.98 -11.66 0.21
CA LEU A 63 3.45 -11.67 1.61
C LEU A 63 4.84 -11.02 1.76
N LEU A 64 5.78 -11.34 0.87
CA LEU A 64 7.11 -10.73 0.87
C LEU A 64 7.05 -9.23 0.59
N LEU A 65 6.22 -8.82 -0.36
CA LEU A 65 5.98 -7.41 -0.69
C LEU A 65 5.39 -6.65 0.50
N PHE A 66 4.41 -7.23 1.19
CA PHE A 66 3.83 -6.65 2.41
C PHE A 66 4.90 -6.42 3.48
N LEU A 67 5.76 -7.41 3.73
CA LEU A 67 6.83 -7.29 4.71
C LEU A 67 7.81 -6.16 4.33
N VAL A 68 8.23 -6.10 3.07
CA VAL A 68 9.13 -5.05 2.57
C VAL A 68 8.49 -3.67 2.72
N LEU A 69 7.22 -3.51 2.33
CA LEU A 69 6.48 -2.25 2.49
C LEU A 69 6.33 -1.86 3.95
N PHE A 70 5.98 -2.81 4.81
CA PHE A 70 5.84 -2.58 6.25
C PHE A 70 7.14 -2.04 6.84
N LEU A 71 8.27 -2.73 6.61
CA LEU A 71 9.58 -2.32 7.10
C LEU A 71 9.99 -0.96 6.52
N ASN A 72 9.74 -0.73 5.22
CA ASN A 72 10.04 0.53 4.56
C ASN A 72 9.27 1.70 5.18
N VAL A 73 7.96 1.54 5.40
CA VAL A 73 7.11 2.60 5.98
C VAL A 73 7.56 2.96 7.39
N VAL A 74 7.90 1.96 8.20
CA VAL A 74 8.39 2.17 9.57
C VAL A 74 9.75 2.87 9.56
N ALA A 75 10.69 2.41 8.72
CA ALA A 75 12.05 2.94 8.64
C ALA A 75 12.16 4.30 7.92
N SER A 76 11.25 4.60 6.99
CA SER A 76 11.31 5.80 6.16
C SER A 76 11.18 7.07 7.00
N ARG A 77 11.65 8.21 6.50
CA ARG A 77 11.39 9.56 7.07
C ARG A 77 10.39 10.37 6.24
N ARG A 78 9.76 9.74 5.23
CA ARG A 78 8.79 10.40 4.33
C ARG A 78 7.56 10.92 5.07
N ARG A 79 6.92 11.92 4.46
CA ARG A 79 5.64 12.49 4.91
C ARG A 79 4.56 11.41 4.90
N LEU A 80 3.81 11.31 6.00
CA LEU A 80 2.81 10.27 6.19
C LEU A 80 1.71 10.30 5.11
N ALA A 81 1.29 11.49 4.69
CA ALA A 81 0.30 11.66 3.62
C ALA A 81 0.74 11.03 2.29
N LEU A 82 2.02 11.17 1.93
CA LEU A 82 2.56 10.57 0.70
C LEU A 82 2.64 9.05 0.80
N VAL A 83 2.90 8.52 2.00
CA VAL A 83 2.90 7.07 2.25
C VAL A 83 1.50 6.50 2.06
N TRP A 84 0.48 7.12 2.67
CA TRP A 84 -0.91 6.70 2.49
C TRP A 84 -1.35 6.80 1.03
N LEU A 85 -1.03 7.91 0.35
CA LEU A 85 -1.38 8.11 -1.04
C LEU A 85 -0.73 7.06 -1.94
N ALA A 86 0.56 6.75 -1.73
CA ALA A 86 1.26 5.74 -2.51
C ALA A 86 0.71 4.32 -2.25
N LEU A 87 0.43 3.98 -0.99
CA LEU A 87 -0.04 2.65 -0.63
C LEU A 87 -1.50 2.41 -1.04
N VAL A 88 -2.42 3.29 -0.62
CA VAL A 88 -3.84 3.15 -0.94
C VAL A 88 -4.09 3.47 -2.41
N GLY A 89 -3.50 4.55 -2.93
CA GLY A 89 -3.63 4.91 -4.34
C GLY A 89 -2.99 3.88 -5.27
N GLY A 90 -1.81 3.38 -4.93
CA GLY A 90 -1.16 2.30 -5.68
C GLY A 90 -1.94 0.99 -5.62
N GLY A 91 -2.44 0.61 -4.43
CA GLY A 91 -3.30 -0.56 -4.27
C GLY A 91 -4.58 -0.47 -5.07
N ALA A 92 -5.27 0.68 -5.02
CA ALA A 92 -6.48 0.92 -5.81
C ALA A 92 -6.18 0.88 -7.32
N ALA A 93 -5.08 1.49 -7.78
CA ALA A 93 -4.68 1.44 -9.17
C ALA A 93 -4.39 0.01 -9.63
N LEU A 94 -3.70 -0.79 -8.81
CA LEU A 94 -3.45 -2.20 -9.11
C LEU A 94 -4.73 -3.01 -9.14
N ALA A 95 -5.66 -2.78 -8.21
CA ALA A 95 -6.97 -3.42 -8.23
C ALA A 95 -7.74 -3.11 -9.52
N VAL A 96 -7.74 -1.85 -9.97
CA VAL A 96 -8.33 -1.45 -11.26
C VAL A 96 -7.67 -2.20 -12.41
N VAL A 97 -6.34 -2.28 -12.45
CA VAL A 97 -5.62 -3.05 -13.48
C VAL A 97 -6.05 -4.52 -13.45
N GLY A 98 -6.08 -5.15 -12.26
CA GLY A 98 -6.55 -6.52 -12.10
C GLY A 98 -7.97 -6.72 -12.63
N SER A 99 -8.89 -5.83 -12.29
CA SER A 99 -10.27 -5.88 -12.79
C SER A 99 -10.36 -5.72 -14.31
N LEU A 100 -9.59 -4.82 -14.91
CA LEU A 100 -9.56 -4.64 -16.37
C LEU A 100 -8.98 -5.86 -17.08
N VAL A 101 -7.94 -6.48 -16.51
CA VAL A 101 -7.35 -7.71 -17.04
C VAL A 101 -8.36 -8.85 -16.93
N GLN A 102 -8.99 -9.01 -15.77
CA GLN A 102 -10.01 -10.03 -15.54
C GLN A 102 -11.21 -9.87 -16.49
N ALA A 103 -11.67 -8.64 -16.74
CA ALA A 103 -12.73 -8.35 -17.71
C ALA A 103 -12.34 -8.67 -19.16
N SER A 104 -11.04 -8.82 -19.47
CA SER A 104 -10.56 -9.20 -20.80
C SER A 104 -10.47 -10.71 -21.03
N VAL A 105 -10.62 -11.51 -19.98
CA VAL A 105 -10.54 -12.99 -20.02
C VAL A 105 -11.80 -13.70 -19.52
N ALA A 106 -12.74 -12.94 -18.95
CA ALA A 106 -14.09 -13.38 -18.60
C ALA A 106 -15.01 -13.29 -19.82
#